data_AF-A0A2E5WJU6-F1
#
_entry.id   AF-A0A2E5WJU6-F1
#
_cell.length_a   1.000
_cell.length_b   1.000
_cell.length_c   1.000
_cell.angle_alpha   90.00
_cell.angle_beta   90.00
_cell.angle_gamma   90.00
#
_symmetry.space_group_name_H-M   'P 1'
#
loop_
_entity.id
_entity.type
_entity.pdbx_description
1 polymer ?
#
loop_
_entity_poly.entity_id
_entity_poly.type
_entity_poly.pdbx_seq_one_letter_code
_entity_poly.pdbx_strand_id
1 'polypeptide(L)'
;MKKFLAETHPDIAKEWHPTKNGNLSPKNVTAGSSKNVWWKCPKGNDHEWEAPPKRRKNNHGCPVCINKLIVKSNCLATTHPKL
;
A
#
# COMPACT_ATOMS: atom_id res chain seq x y z
N MET A 1 -15.89 21.47 -1.55
CA MET A 1 -14.85 21.15 -0.54
C MET A 1 -14.02 19.96 -1.01
N LYS A 2 -12.71 20.00 -0.78
CA LYS A 2 -11.80 18.89 -1.10
C LYS A 2 -11.95 17.81 -0.04
N LYS A 3 -12.35 16.59 -0.42
CA LYS A 3 -12.41 15.44 0.50
C LYS A 3 -11.12 14.63 0.43
N PHE A 4 -10.57 14.27 1.59
CA PHE A 4 -9.31 13.53 1.66
C PHE A 4 -9.53 12.01 1.64
N LEU A 5 -8.44 11.25 1.51
CA LEU A 5 -8.46 9.80 1.43
C LEU A 5 -9.09 9.18 2.68
N ALA A 6 -8.76 9.68 3.86
CA ALA A 6 -9.31 9.21 5.14
C ALA A 6 -10.84 9.29 5.21
N GLU A 7 -11.44 10.31 4.58
CA GLU A 7 -12.88 10.55 4.61
C GLU A 7 -13.61 9.72 3.54
N THR A 8 -13.01 9.55 2.37
CA THR A 8 -13.68 8.95 1.20
C THR A 8 -13.41 7.46 1.07
N HIS A 9 -12.26 6.98 1.55
CA HIS A 9 -11.82 5.59 1.42
C HIS A 9 -11.08 5.16 2.70
N PRO A 10 -11.77 5.06 3.85
CA PRO A 10 -11.15 4.76 5.14
C PRO A 10 -10.41 3.41 5.13
N ASP A 11 -10.87 2.42 4.37
CA ASP A 11 -10.20 1.12 4.29
C ASP A 11 -8.87 1.21 3.54
N ILE A 12 -8.79 2.02 2.49
CA ILE A 12 -7.52 2.30 1.80
C ILE A 12 -6.60 3.09 2.74
N ALA A 13 -7.12 4.05 3.51
CA ALA A 13 -6.34 4.84 4.45
C ALA A 13 -5.67 4.00 5.56
N LYS A 14 -6.27 2.86 5.95
CA LYS A 14 -5.67 1.92 6.93
C LYS A 14 -4.37 1.28 6.42
N GLU A 15 -4.17 1.23 5.12
CA GLU A 15 -2.96 0.68 4.50
C GLU A 15 -1.86 1.73 4.30
N TRP A 16 -2.06 2.96 4.77
CA TRP A 16 -1.02 3.99 4.69
C TRP A 16 0.21 3.55 5.49
N HIS A 17 1.40 3.64 4.89
CA HIS A 17 2.62 3.26 5.61
C HIS A 17 2.87 4.24 6.78
N PRO A 18 3.15 3.74 8.01
CA PRO A 18 3.21 4.57 9.21
C PRO A 18 4.35 5.61 9.21
N THR A 19 5.51 5.27 8.65
CA THR A 19 6.73 6.11 8.79
C THR A 19 7.35 6.61 7.48
N LYS A 20 7.05 6.02 6.32
CA LYS A 20 7.74 6.29 5.05
C LYS A 20 7.18 7.45 4.22
N ASN A 21 6.15 8.13 4.70
CA ASN A 21 5.44 9.18 3.95
C ASN A 21 5.77 10.61 4.43
N GLY A 22 6.70 10.78 5.37
CA GLY A 22 7.07 12.09 5.92
C GLY A 22 5.84 12.87 6.41
N ASN A 23 5.63 14.06 5.85
CA ASN A 23 4.51 14.94 6.21
C ASN A 23 3.18 14.59 5.50
N LEU A 24 3.18 13.61 4.60
CA LEU A 24 1.97 13.19 3.90
C LEU A 24 1.15 12.23 4.77
N SER A 25 -0.16 12.45 4.81
CA SER A 25 -1.10 11.62 5.55
C SER A 25 -2.40 11.41 4.77
N PRO A 26 -3.20 10.39 5.11
CA PRO A 26 -4.53 10.20 4.53
C PRO A 26 -5.48 11.38 4.77
N LYS A 27 -5.18 12.27 5.73
CA LYS A 27 -5.96 13.46 6.07
C LYS A 27 -5.58 14.71 5.24
N ASN A 28 -4.51 14.65 4.46
CA ASN A 28 -4.08 15.77 3.61
C ASN A 28 -3.85 15.38 2.13
N VAL A 29 -3.97 14.09 1.80
CA VAL A 29 -3.90 13.56 0.43
C VAL A 29 -5.28 13.08 -0.03
N THR A 30 -5.66 13.38 -1.27
CA THR A 30 -6.93 12.93 -1.86
C THR A 30 -6.78 11.57 -2.53
N ALA A 31 -7.88 10.83 -2.65
CA ALA A 31 -7.91 9.55 -3.36
C ALA A 31 -7.56 9.66 -4.86
N GLY A 32 -7.69 10.84 -5.48
CA GLY A 32 -7.30 11.09 -6.87
C GLY A 32 -5.85 11.53 -7.07
N SER A 33 -5.05 11.62 -5.99
CA SER A 33 -3.66 12.08 -6.09
C SER A 33 -2.80 11.15 -6.96
N SER A 34 -1.96 11.76 -7.80
CA SER A 34 -0.92 11.08 -8.59
C SER A 34 0.42 10.96 -7.86
N LYS A 35 0.56 11.53 -6.64
CA LYS A 35 1.79 11.43 -5.85
C LYS A 35 1.99 9.99 -5.39
N ASN A 36 3.18 9.43 -5.63
CA ASN A 36 3.56 8.15 -5.04
C ASN A 36 3.70 8.31 -3.53
N VAL A 37 3.13 7.35 -2.82
CA VAL A 37 3.20 7.21 -1.36
C VAL A 37 3.42 5.74 -1.04
N TRP A 38 4.01 5.49 0.11
CA TRP A 38 4.23 4.16 0.64
C TRP A 38 2.96 3.59 1.27
N TRP A 39 2.68 2.34 0.94
CA TRP A 39 1.60 1.52 1.51
C TRP A 39 2.20 0.36 2.30
N LYS A 40 1.42 -0.14 3.26
CA LYS A 40 1.71 -1.34 4.03
C LYS A 40 0.46 -2.20 4.14
N CYS A 41 0.54 -3.45 3.68
CA CYS A 41 -0.57 -4.39 3.79
C CYS A 41 -0.58 -5.00 5.20
N PRO A 42 -1.75 -5.11 5.86
CA PRO A 42 -1.83 -5.78 7.16
C PRO A 42 -1.59 -7.31 7.09
N LYS A 43 -1.57 -7.92 5.89
CA LYS A 43 -1.39 -9.36 5.72
C LYS A 43 0.07 -9.84 5.85
N GLY A 44 1.04 -8.94 5.78
CA GLY A 44 2.44 -9.31 5.88
C GLY A 44 3.32 -8.13 6.28
N ASN A 45 4.27 -8.38 7.16
CA ASN A 45 5.12 -7.33 7.72
C ASN A 45 6.05 -6.68 6.69
N ASP A 46 6.40 -7.41 5.63
CA ASP A 46 7.23 -6.99 4.50
C ASP A 46 6.40 -6.63 3.26
N HIS A 47 5.07 -6.55 3.38
CA HIS A 47 4.18 -6.17 2.28
C HIS A 47 4.12 -4.65 2.17
N GLU A 48 5.22 -4.07 1.70
CA GLU A 48 5.39 -2.63 1.55
C GLU A 48 5.64 -2.29 0.08
N TRP A 49 4.95 -1.26 -0.44
CA TRP A 49 5.12 -0.85 -1.84
C TRP A 49 4.77 0.62 -2.04
N GLU A 50 5.28 1.20 -3.12
CA GLU A 50 4.90 2.54 -3.56
C GLU A 50 3.81 2.50 -4.64
N ALA A 51 2.80 3.34 -4.49
CA ALA A 51 1.79 3.59 -5.52
C ALA A 51 1.06 4.91 -5.26
N PRO A 52 0.47 5.54 -6.28
CA PRO A 52 -0.37 6.71 -6.04
C PRO A 52 -1.75 6.31 -5.51
N PRO A 53 -2.40 7.12 -4.64
CA PRO A 53 -3.74 6.84 -4.11
C PRO A 53 -4.79 6.58 -5.21
N LYS A 54 -4.67 7.26 -6.37
CA LYS A 54 -5.57 7.02 -7.52
C LYS A 54 -5.56 5.57 -8.01
N ARG A 55 -4.42 4.88 -7.89
CA ARG A 55 -4.29 3.47 -8.25
C ARG A 55 -4.98 2.58 -7.22
N ARG A 56 -4.84 2.90 -5.93
CA ARG A 56 -5.53 2.18 -4.85
C ARG A 56 -7.05 2.27 -4.98
N LYS A 57 -7.57 3.47 -5.28
CA LYS A 57 -9.00 3.72 -5.52
C LYS A 57 -9.57 2.83 -6.62
N ASN A 58 -8.79 2.52 -7.66
CA ASN A 58 -9.21 1.67 -8.78
C ASN A 58 -9.05 0.17 -8.48
N ASN A 59 -9.29 -0.26 -7.24
CA ASN A 59 -9.22 -1.66 -6.78
C ASN A 59 -7.86 -2.37 -6.95
N HIS A 60 -6.76 -1.63 -7.06
CA HIS A 60 -5.43 -2.23 -6.98
C HIS A 60 -5.01 -2.38 -5.51
N GLY A 61 -5.02 -3.61 -5.01
CA GLY A 61 -4.56 -3.99 -3.68
C GLY A 61 -3.05 -4.22 -3.58
N CYS A 62 -2.65 -4.97 -2.55
CA CYS A 62 -1.25 -5.32 -2.30
C CYS A 62 -0.66 -6.19 -3.43
N PRO A 63 0.43 -5.77 -4.10
CA PRO A 63 1.05 -6.53 -5.18
C PRO A 63 1.74 -7.81 -4.69
N VAL A 64 2.15 -7.87 -3.42
CA VAL A 64 2.74 -9.08 -2.81
C VAL A 64 1.69 -10.17 -2.67
N CYS A 65 0.50 -9.83 -2.17
CA CYS A 65 -0.61 -10.78 -1.99
C CYS A 65 -1.07 -11.45 -3.30
N ILE A 66 -0.84 -10.79 -4.44
CA ILE A 66 -1.18 -11.32 -5.78
C ILE A 66 0.06 -11.78 -6.56
N ASN A 67 1.19 -12.01 -5.87
CA ASN A 67 2.45 -12.50 -6.44
C ASN A 67 3.01 -11.66 -7.61
N LYS A 68 2.71 -10.36 -7.64
CA LYS A 68 3.29 -9.40 -8.61
C LYS A 68 4.53 -8.68 -8.08
N LEU A 69 4.77 -8.76 -6.78
CA LEU A 69 5.98 -8.25 -6.13
C LEU A 69 6.56 -9.35 -5.24
N ILE A 70 7.84 -9.66 -5.41
CA ILE A 70 8.57 -10.62 -4.60
C ILE A 70 9.23 -9.90 -3.42
N VAL A 71 8.98 -10.41 -2.22
CA VAL A 71 9.55 -9.99 -0.93
C VAL A 71 10.01 -11.24 -0.18
N LYS A 72 10.51 -11.08 1.05
CA LYS A 72 11.03 -12.22 1.82
C LYS A 72 9.94 -13.26 2.07
N SER A 73 8.71 -12.85 2.37
CA SER A 73 7.62 -13.77 2.71
C SER A 73 7.13 -14.65 1.56
N ASN A 74 7.39 -14.28 0.30
CA ASN A 74 6.92 -15.03 -0.88
C ASN A 74 8.05 -15.42 -1.85
N CYS A 75 9.32 -15.25 -1.46
CA CYS A 75 10.44 -15.70 -2.28
C CYS A 75 10.57 -17.24 -2.24
N LEU A 76 11.28 -17.79 -3.23
CA LEU A 76 11.48 -19.23 -3.36
C LEU A 76 12.19 -19.82 -2.14
N ALA A 77 13.26 -19.16 -1.67
CA ALA A 77 14.01 -19.61 -0.49
C ALA A 77 13.12 -19.74 0.77
N THR A 78 12.13 -18.85 0.94
CA THR A 78 11.22 -18.90 2.09
C THR A 78 10.09 -19.93 1.90
N THR A 79 9.53 -20.01 0.69
CA THR A 79 8.36 -20.88 0.41
C THR A 79 8.75 -22.32 0.11
N HIS A 80 9.98 -22.55 -0.37
CA HIS A 80 10.50 -23.85 -0.79
C HIS A 80 11.97 -24.01 -0.34
N PRO A 81 12.26 -24.08 0.97
CA PRO A 81 13.63 -24.11 1.50
C PRO A 81 14.40 -25.41 1.21
N LYS A 82 13.76 -26.40 0.57
CA LYS A 82 14.31 -27.73 0.28
C LYS A 82 14.55 -28.00 -1.21
N LEU A 83 14.30 -27.01 -2.08
CA LEU A 83 14.70 -27.02 -3.49
C LEU A 83 16.18 -26.63 -3.60
#